data_AF-Q4E4U0-F1
#
_entry.id   AF-Q4E4U0-F1
#
_cell.length_a   1.000
_cell.length_b   1.000
_cell.length_c   1.000
_cell.angle_alpha   90.00
_cell.angle_beta   90.00
_cell.angle_gamma   90.00
#
_symmetry.space_group_name_H-M   'P 1'
#
loop_
_entity.id
_entity.type
_entity.pdbx_description
1 polymer ?
#
loop_
_entity_poly.entity_id
_entity_poly.type
_entity_poly.pdbx_seq_one_letter_code
_entity_poly.pdbx_strand_id
1 'polypeptide(L)'
;MYEMETFRERTLANRYQPRQHLPPNFPSVLKEYAREVLRAQPDDVLQWSADYFKRLALETGTLQAEQSTSAQFTPLVENEEREALNQRLVKIFSELDSDGSGVLPIQTIKKALLETCGLSPSQALYVLTATALGESDLVDYKTFASESSGALLFFQQTCHEFEVSVVEEATVHGLSRRDVEQEFLRIFRYADEAETGLLPMDQYYKALANAPYHLTHRDLRLLFIETARNAENEVDYEAELAYMFDRLLLAEQFFLFDEDA
;
A
#
# COMPACT_ATOMS: atom_id res chain seq x y z
N MET A 1 14.84 -26.33 -22.98
CA MET A 1 13.43 -26.63 -23.27
C MET A 1 12.64 -25.40 -22.89
N TYR A 2 11.95 -24.75 -23.82
CA TYR A 2 11.02 -23.66 -23.48
C TYR A 2 9.71 -24.32 -23.07
N GLU A 3 9.37 -24.24 -21.78
CA GLU A 3 8.03 -24.62 -21.30
C GLU A 3 7.02 -23.63 -21.89
N MET A 4 6.15 -24.12 -22.77
CA MET A 4 5.03 -23.35 -23.27
C MET A 4 3.98 -23.25 -22.16
N GLU A 5 3.74 -22.04 -21.66
CA GLU A 5 2.64 -21.76 -20.73
C GLU A 5 1.33 -22.37 -21.26
N THR A 6 0.68 -23.17 -20.40
CA THR A 6 -0.53 -23.87 -20.74
C THR A 6 -1.67 -22.87 -20.97
N PHE A 7 -2.64 -23.22 -21.82
CA PHE A 7 -3.82 -22.37 -22.05
C PHE A 7 -4.53 -22.01 -20.73
N ARG A 8 -4.47 -22.91 -19.74
CA ARG A 8 -5.00 -22.70 -18.40
C ARG A 8 -4.27 -21.57 -17.67
N GLU A 9 -2.93 -21.54 -17.69
CA GLU A 9 -2.11 -20.45 -17.14
C GLU A 9 -2.44 -19.10 -17.80
N ARG A 10 -2.56 -19.07 -19.14
CA ARG A 10 -2.97 -17.84 -19.86
C ARG A 10 -4.37 -17.37 -19.49
N THR A 11 -5.31 -18.27 -19.22
CA THR A 11 -6.67 -17.89 -18.82
C THR A 11 -6.79 -17.50 -17.34
N LEU A 12 -5.89 -17.98 -16.47
CA LEU A 12 -5.82 -17.53 -15.07
C LEU A 12 -5.32 -16.09 -14.98
N ALA A 13 -4.33 -15.72 -15.80
CA ALA A 13 -3.82 -14.35 -15.89
C ALA A 13 -4.90 -13.31 -16.24
N ASN A 14 -5.86 -13.66 -17.10
CA ASN A 14 -6.98 -12.78 -17.46
C ASN A 14 -8.13 -12.79 -16.44
N ARG A 15 -8.23 -13.82 -15.58
CA ARG A 15 -9.39 -13.98 -14.68
C ARG A 15 -9.27 -13.12 -13.42
N TYR A 16 -8.04 -12.74 -13.06
CA TYR A 16 -7.71 -11.92 -11.89
C TYR A 16 -7.00 -10.62 -12.25
N GLN A 17 -7.11 -10.17 -13.51
CA GLN A 17 -6.56 -8.88 -13.90
C GLN A 17 -7.40 -7.79 -13.22
N PRO A 18 -6.84 -7.03 -12.26
CA PRO A 18 -7.56 -5.88 -11.70
C PRO A 18 -7.87 -4.96 -12.86
N ARG A 19 -9.10 -4.43 -12.91
CA ARG A 19 -9.42 -3.38 -13.88
C ARG A 19 -8.43 -2.25 -13.65
N GLN A 20 -7.49 -2.03 -14.57
CA GLN A 20 -6.58 -0.90 -14.48
C GLN A 20 -7.45 0.36 -14.40
N HIS A 21 -7.48 0.98 -13.22
CA HIS A 21 -8.18 2.23 -13.03
C HIS A 21 -7.40 3.30 -13.78
N LEU A 22 -7.97 3.71 -14.91
CA LEU A 22 -7.42 4.77 -15.73
C LEU A 22 -7.77 6.11 -15.07
N PRO A 23 -6.81 7.05 -14.93
CA PRO A 23 -7.11 8.38 -14.44
C PRO A 23 -8.31 9.00 -15.16
N PRO A 24 -9.17 9.81 -14.50
CA PRO A 24 -10.36 10.37 -15.14
C PRO A 24 -10.02 11.23 -16.38
N ASN A 25 -8.82 11.82 -16.41
CA ASN A 25 -8.31 12.58 -17.55
C ASN A 25 -7.62 11.70 -18.62
N PHE A 26 -7.36 10.42 -18.36
CA PHE A 26 -6.64 9.52 -19.26
C PHE A 26 -7.26 9.44 -20.67
N PRO A 27 -8.60 9.35 -20.85
CA PRO A 27 -9.20 9.40 -22.19
C PRO A 27 -8.89 10.70 -22.94
N SER A 28 -8.82 11.83 -22.23
CA SER A 28 -8.47 13.13 -22.83
C SER A 28 -6.99 13.21 -23.21
N VAL A 29 -6.10 12.72 -22.34
CA VAL A 29 -4.66 12.65 -22.60
C VAL A 29 -4.38 11.75 -23.82
N LEU A 30 -5.00 10.57 -23.88
CA LEU A 30 -4.87 9.68 -25.03
C LEU A 30 -5.42 10.30 -26.31
N LYS A 31 -6.53 11.03 -26.24
CA LYS A 31 -7.10 11.72 -27.40
C LYS A 31 -6.15 12.80 -27.92
N GLU A 32 -5.54 13.58 -27.03
CA GLU A 32 -4.60 14.63 -27.43
C GLU A 32 -3.28 14.04 -27.95
N TYR A 33 -2.77 12.99 -27.30
CA TYR A 33 -1.66 12.19 -27.80
C TYR A 33 -1.93 11.67 -29.22
N ALA A 34 -3.09 11.04 -29.46
CA ALA A 34 -3.44 10.53 -30.79
C ALA A 34 -3.52 11.64 -31.84
N ARG A 35 -4.01 12.84 -31.48
CA ARG A 35 -4.03 14.00 -32.38
C ARG A 35 -2.63 14.48 -32.72
N GLU A 36 -1.73 14.52 -31.74
CA GLU A 36 -0.35 14.97 -31.95
C GLU A 36 0.47 13.96 -32.76
N VAL A 37 0.27 12.64 -32.57
CA VAL A 37 0.86 11.61 -33.43
C VAL A 37 0.41 11.79 -34.88
N LEU A 38 -0.89 11.96 -35.11
CA LEU A 38 -1.44 12.15 -36.46
C LEU A 38 -0.95 13.44 -37.12
N ARG A 39 -0.64 14.47 -36.33
CA ARG A 39 -0.10 15.74 -36.80
C ARG A 39 1.38 15.65 -37.16
N ALA A 40 2.18 15.01 -36.30
CA ALA A 40 3.63 14.95 -36.45
C ALA A 40 4.06 13.92 -37.49
N GLN A 41 3.27 12.86 -37.72
CA GLN A 41 3.60 11.75 -38.62
C GLN A 41 5.04 11.23 -38.41
N PRO A 42 5.42 10.84 -37.19
CA PRO A 42 6.79 10.43 -36.90
C PRO A 42 7.12 9.10 -37.59
N ASP A 43 8.34 8.97 -38.11
CA ASP A 43 8.84 7.72 -38.68
C ASP A 43 8.94 6.60 -37.62
N ASP A 44 9.26 6.97 -36.38
CA ASP A 44 9.27 6.09 -35.21
C ASP A 44 8.26 6.59 -34.15
N VAL A 45 7.07 5.99 -34.17
CA VAL A 45 6.00 6.31 -33.24
C VAL A 45 6.39 6.00 -31.80
N LEU A 46 7.14 4.92 -31.53
CA LEU A 46 7.45 4.51 -30.16
C LEU A 46 8.42 5.50 -29.50
N GLN A 47 9.49 5.84 -30.21
CA GLN A 47 10.46 6.82 -29.72
C GLN A 47 9.81 8.19 -29.55
N TRP A 48 9.00 8.62 -30.53
CA TRP A 48 8.27 9.88 -30.45
C TRP A 48 7.30 9.92 -29.26
N SER A 49 6.63 8.80 -28.97
CA SER A 49 5.70 8.67 -27.84
C SER A 49 6.42 8.77 -26.49
N ALA A 50 7.56 8.10 -26.35
CA ALA A 50 8.37 8.19 -25.13
C ALA A 50 8.79 9.65 -24.87
N ASP A 51 9.21 10.37 -25.91
CA ASP A 51 9.61 11.77 -25.80
C ASP A 51 8.43 12.71 -25.60
N TYR A 52 7.25 12.39 -26.14
CA TYR A 52 6.00 13.10 -25.88
C TYR A 52 5.59 12.98 -24.42
N PHE A 53 5.49 11.77 -23.86
CA PHE A 53 5.09 11.57 -22.47
C PHE A 53 6.14 12.06 -21.46
N LYS A 54 7.44 12.00 -21.79
CA LYS A 54 8.48 12.65 -20.97
C LYS A 54 8.29 14.16 -20.91
N ARG A 55 8.03 14.82 -22.04
CA ARG A 55 7.74 16.26 -22.08
C ARG A 55 6.46 16.60 -21.33
N LEU A 56 5.39 15.82 -21.55
CA LEU A 56 4.13 16.00 -20.85
C LEU A 56 4.30 15.82 -19.34
N ALA A 57 5.10 14.85 -18.88
CA ALA A 57 5.38 14.65 -17.46
C ALA A 57 6.19 15.81 -16.86
N LEU A 58 7.13 16.41 -17.63
CA LEU A 58 7.86 17.59 -17.20
C LEU A 58 6.96 18.82 -17.14
N GLU A 59 6.16 19.07 -18.17
CA GLU A 59 5.20 20.19 -18.23
C GLU A 59 4.15 20.05 -17.13
N THR A 60 3.61 18.85 -16.93
CA THR A 60 2.64 18.57 -15.87
C THR A 60 3.30 18.62 -14.49
N GLY A 61 4.55 18.21 -14.35
CA GLY A 61 5.32 18.33 -13.10
C GLY A 61 5.62 19.78 -12.74
N THR A 62 5.93 20.64 -13.72
CA THR A 62 6.07 22.09 -13.51
C THR A 62 4.74 22.79 -13.33
N LEU A 63 3.68 22.34 -14.03
CA LEU A 63 2.33 22.88 -13.84
C LEU A 63 1.70 22.39 -12.55
N GLN A 64 2.06 21.23 -12.00
CA GLN A 64 1.64 20.80 -10.66
C GLN A 64 2.46 21.51 -9.56
N ALA A 65 3.72 21.86 -9.84
CA ALA A 65 4.53 22.73 -8.99
C ALA A 65 4.13 24.22 -9.05
N GLU A 66 3.48 24.67 -10.13
CA GLU A 66 2.98 26.06 -10.28
C GLU A 66 1.45 26.18 -10.04
N GLN A 67 0.67 25.11 -10.22
CA GLN A 67 -0.76 25.04 -9.83
C GLN A 67 -0.97 24.69 -8.35
N SER A 68 0.10 24.45 -7.60
CA SER A 68 0.08 24.57 -6.12
C SER A 68 0.03 26.04 -5.64
N THR A 69 -0.24 26.99 -6.55
CA THR A 69 -0.67 28.35 -6.23
C THR A 69 -2.15 28.62 -6.56
N SER A 70 -3.02 27.63 -6.36
CA SER A 70 -4.42 27.96 -6.01
C SER A 70 -4.45 28.41 -4.56
N ALA A 71 -4.42 29.72 -4.37
CA ALA A 71 -4.92 30.41 -3.19
C ALA A 71 -6.41 30.05 -2.96
N GLN A 72 -6.63 28.85 -2.45
CA GLN A 72 -7.82 28.45 -1.71
C GLN A 72 -7.36 28.35 -0.26
N PHE A 73 -8.09 29.00 0.64
CA PHE A 73 -7.85 28.99 2.08
C PHE A 73 -7.77 27.56 2.62
N THR A 74 -6.59 26.93 2.61
CA THR A 74 -6.21 25.92 3.60
C THR A 74 -5.62 26.68 4.79
N PRO A 75 -6.20 26.56 6.01
CA PRO A 75 -5.92 27.48 7.10
C PRO A 75 -4.47 27.30 7.56
N LEU A 76 -3.73 28.41 7.76
CA LEU A 76 -2.45 28.40 8.51
C LEU A 76 -2.52 27.59 9.81
N VAL A 77 -3.71 27.51 10.41
CA VAL A 77 -4.04 26.71 11.60
C VAL A 77 -3.78 25.21 11.40
N GLU A 78 -4.13 24.62 10.24
CA GLU A 78 -3.88 23.19 9.98
C GLU A 78 -2.38 22.88 9.97
N ASN A 79 -1.55 23.82 9.50
CA ASN A 79 -0.10 23.64 9.48
C ASN A 79 0.52 23.73 10.88
N GLU A 80 0.03 24.65 11.72
CA GLU A 80 0.47 24.76 13.13
C GLU A 80 0.06 23.52 13.95
N GLU A 81 -1.18 23.04 13.78
CA GLU A 81 -1.67 21.82 14.45
C GLU A 81 -0.88 20.59 14.01
N ARG A 82 -0.61 20.46 12.70
CA ARG A 82 0.18 19.37 12.13
C ARG A 82 1.62 19.37 12.67
N GLU A 83 2.26 20.53 12.76
CA GLU A 83 3.62 20.65 13.29
C GLU A 83 3.67 20.34 14.79
N ALA A 84 2.69 20.82 15.56
CA ALA A 84 2.58 20.50 16.99
C ALA A 84 2.38 18.99 17.22
N LEU A 85 1.56 18.34 16.38
CA LEU A 85 1.35 16.90 16.42
C LEU A 85 2.61 16.13 16.03
N ASN A 86 3.32 16.57 14.99
CA ASN A 86 4.62 15.99 14.58
C ASN A 86 5.61 16.02 15.75
N GLN A 87 5.82 17.18 16.38
CA GLN A 87 6.72 17.32 17.53
C GLN A 87 6.31 16.42 18.70
N ARG A 88 5.01 16.29 18.96
CA ARG A 88 4.47 15.38 19.97
C ARG A 88 4.79 13.92 19.65
N LEU A 89 4.60 13.48 18.40
CA LEU A 89 4.90 12.12 17.96
C LEU A 89 6.39 11.81 18.05
N VAL A 90 7.26 12.72 17.57
CA VAL A 90 8.72 12.57 17.68
C VAL A 90 9.13 12.42 19.13
N LYS A 91 8.53 13.20 20.04
CA LYS A 91 8.80 13.06 21.48
C LYS A 91 8.38 11.68 22.00
N ILE A 92 7.16 11.23 21.71
CA ILE A 92 6.65 9.90 22.11
C ILE A 92 7.59 8.79 21.62
N PHE A 93 7.99 8.82 20.35
CA PHE A 93 8.86 7.80 19.79
C PHE A 93 10.29 7.88 20.35
N SER A 94 10.83 9.08 20.58
CA SER A 94 12.16 9.24 21.18
C SER A 94 12.23 8.70 22.62
N GLU A 95 11.12 8.70 23.36
CA GLU A 95 11.04 8.10 24.70
C GLU A 95 11.07 6.55 24.64
N LEU A 96 10.70 5.96 23.51
CA LEU A 96 10.75 4.51 23.25
C LEU A 96 12.09 4.06 22.63
N ASP A 97 12.85 4.98 22.04
CA ASP A 97 14.15 4.77 21.39
C ASP A 97 15.29 4.84 22.42
N SER A 98 15.38 3.82 23.28
CA SER A 98 16.29 3.82 24.44
C SER A 98 17.79 3.95 24.12
N ASP A 99 18.20 3.59 22.90
CA ASP A 99 19.57 3.70 22.41
C ASP A 99 19.80 4.94 21.52
N GLY A 100 18.75 5.72 21.24
CA GLY A 100 18.83 6.91 20.40
C GLY A 100 19.17 6.60 18.94
N SER A 101 18.80 5.42 18.46
CA SER A 101 19.10 4.94 17.11
C SER A 101 18.43 5.77 16.01
N GLY A 102 17.34 6.47 16.33
CA GLY A 102 16.50 7.19 15.36
C GLY A 102 15.51 6.28 14.63
N VAL A 103 15.51 4.97 14.92
CA VAL A 103 14.59 3.99 14.32
C VAL A 103 13.88 3.17 15.39
N LEU A 104 12.66 2.73 15.11
CA LEU A 104 11.91 1.85 16.00
C LEU A 104 11.31 0.67 15.23
N PRO A 105 11.16 -0.51 15.85
CA PRO A 105 10.36 -1.59 15.27
C PRO A 105 8.92 -1.12 14.98
N ILE A 106 8.36 -1.55 13.86
CA ILE A 106 7.01 -1.15 13.43
C ILE A 106 5.94 -1.53 14.47
N GLN A 107 6.12 -2.64 15.17
CA GLN A 107 5.23 -3.05 16.27
C GLN A 107 5.28 -2.07 17.45
N THR A 108 6.45 -1.49 17.74
CA THR A 108 6.59 -0.46 18.77
C THR A 108 5.86 0.81 18.39
N ILE A 109 5.96 1.23 17.12
CA ILE A 109 5.20 2.38 16.60
C ILE A 109 3.70 2.10 16.63
N LYS A 110 3.25 0.94 16.12
CA LYS A 110 1.85 0.51 16.16
C LYS A 110 1.30 0.57 17.58
N LYS A 111 2.01 0.00 18.56
CA LYS A 111 1.62 0.03 19.96
C LYS A 111 1.45 1.46 20.49
N ALA A 112 2.39 2.35 20.19
CA ALA A 112 2.31 3.76 20.59
C ALA A 112 1.14 4.52 19.94
N LEU A 113 0.80 4.20 18.67
CA LEU A 113 -0.38 4.78 18.00
C LEU A 113 -1.68 4.35 18.70
N LEU A 114 -1.78 3.08 19.10
CA LEU A 114 -2.95 2.55 19.80
C LEU A 114 -3.06 3.11 21.23
N GLU A 115 -2.00 2.96 22.03
CA GLU A 115 -2.03 3.24 23.47
C GLU A 115 -1.89 4.72 23.80
N THR A 116 -1.06 5.46 23.05
CA THR A 116 -0.72 6.85 23.36
C THR A 116 -1.48 7.84 22.49
N CYS A 117 -1.72 7.51 21.21
CA CYS A 117 -2.45 8.39 20.29
C CYS A 117 -3.96 8.11 20.29
N GLY A 118 -4.40 6.99 20.86
CA GLY A 118 -5.82 6.63 20.98
C GLY A 118 -6.48 6.23 19.67
N LEU A 119 -5.69 5.79 18.69
CA LEU A 119 -6.23 5.32 17.41
C LEU A 119 -6.86 3.92 17.57
N SER A 120 -7.88 3.65 16.75
CA SER A 120 -8.38 2.29 16.57
C SER A 120 -7.37 1.41 15.84
N PRO A 121 -7.49 0.06 15.92
CA PRO A 121 -6.60 -0.85 15.18
C PRO A 121 -6.53 -0.56 13.68
N SER A 122 -7.67 -0.26 13.04
CA SER A 122 -7.73 0.04 11.61
C SER A 122 -7.15 1.42 11.28
N GLN A 123 -7.40 2.44 12.10
CA GLN A 123 -6.75 3.75 11.95
C GLN A 123 -5.23 3.67 12.07
N ALA A 124 -4.71 2.94 13.07
CA ALA A 124 -3.28 2.75 13.24
C ALA A 124 -2.66 2.03 12.02
N LEU A 125 -3.33 1.01 11.48
CA LEU A 125 -2.89 0.32 10.28
C LEU A 125 -2.95 1.19 9.02
N TYR A 126 -4.00 1.99 8.86
CA TYR A 126 -4.08 2.95 7.77
C TYR A 126 -2.85 3.87 7.79
N VAL A 127 -2.54 4.46 8.95
CA VAL A 127 -1.40 5.38 9.09
C VAL A 127 -0.06 4.70 8.82
N LEU A 128 0.14 3.47 9.33
CA LEU A 128 1.37 2.71 9.11
C LEU A 128 1.56 2.26 7.65
N THR A 129 0.47 2.12 6.89
CA THR A 129 0.51 1.66 5.50
C THR A 129 0.43 2.80 4.48
N ALA A 130 -0.04 3.99 4.89
CA ALA A 130 -0.11 5.20 4.05
C ALA A 130 1.24 5.92 3.92
N THR A 131 2.19 5.63 4.81
CA THR A 131 3.52 6.24 4.81
C THR A 131 4.48 5.49 3.88
N ALA A 132 5.46 6.19 3.33
CA ALA A 132 6.43 5.62 2.38
C ALA A 132 7.51 4.78 3.08
N LEU A 133 7.14 4.11 4.18
CA LEU A 133 8.04 3.26 4.93
C LEU A 133 8.46 2.09 4.04
N GLY A 134 9.78 1.93 3.87
CA GLY A 134 10.32 0.79 3.15
C GLY A 134 9.93 -0.55 3.78
N GLU A 135 10.24 -1.63 3.09
CA GLU A 135 9.98 -3.03 3.47
C GLU A 135 10.83 -3.51 4.67
N SER A 136 11.15 -2.61 5.60
CA SER A 136 11.90 -2.87 6.82
C SER A 136 10.94 -2.96 8.01
N ASP A 137 11.30 -3.81 8.96
CA ASP A 137 10.67 -3.85 10.29
C ASP A 137 11.05 -2.62 11.13
N LEU A 138 12.21 -2.00 10.83
CA LEU A 138 12.69 -0.78 11.46
C LEU A 138 12.23 0.46 10.68
N VAL A 139 11.70 1.44 11.41
CA VAL A 139 11.09 2.67 10.88
C VAL A 139 11.80 3.89 11.45
N ASP A 140 12.26 4.80 10.58
CA ASP A 140 12.69 6.14 10.99
C ASP A 140 11.47 6.92 11.51
N TYR A 141 11.40 7.09 12.84
CA TYR A 141 10.21 7.63 13.47
C TYR A 141 10.03 9.14 13.26
N LYS A 142 11.07 9.88 12.85
CA LYS A 142 10.97 11.31 12.54
C LYS A 142 10.35 11.51 11.17
N THR A 143 10.80 10.72 10.20
CA THR A 143 10.22 10.68 8.86
C THR A 143 8.77 10.22 8.94
N PHE A 144 8.53 9.13 9.68
CA PHE A 144 7.17 8.63 9.93
C PHE A 144 6.27 9.70 10.58
N ALA A 145 6.71 10.39 11.64
CA ALA A 145 5.91 11.42 12.31
C ALA A 145 5.53 12.57 11.35
N SER A 146 6.45 12.99 10.50
CA SER A 146 6.21 14.03 9.50
C SER A 146 5.17 13.62 8.45
N GLU A 147 5.31 12.42 7.88
CA GLU A 147 4.41 11.90 6.86
C GLU A 147 3.01 11.57 7.42
N SER A 148 2.95 11.01 8.63
CA SER A 148 1.71 10.52 9.24
C SER A 148 0.87 11.59 9.93
N SER A 149 1.46 12.75 10.26
CA SER A 149 0.80 13.82 11.04
C SER A 149 -0.54 14.28 10.45
N GLY A 150 -0.66 14.37 9.12
CA GLY A 150 -1.93 14.75 8.46
C GLY A 150 -3.04 13.73 8.68
N ALA A 151 -2.76 12.44 8.45
CA ALA A 151 -3.71 11.36 8.65
C ALA A 151 -4.12 11.22 10.13
N LEU A 152 -3.17 11.33 11.05
CA LEU A 152 -3.46 11.31 12.49
C LEU A 152 -4.36 12.47 12.92
N LEU A 153 -4.09 13.69 12.43
CA LEU A 153 -4.93 14.86 12.72
C LEU A 153 -6.35 14.65 12.21
N PHE A 154 -6.48 14.12 10.99
CA PHE A 154 -7.78 13.77 10.40
C PHE A 154 -8.57 12.79 11.28
N PHE A 155 -7.97 11.68 11.72
CA PHE A 155 -8.69 10.71 12.57
C PHE A 155 -9.05 11.26 13.95
N GLN A 156 -8.19 12.12 14.52
CA GLN A 156 -8.49 12.79 15.79
C GLN A 156 -9.69 13.75 15.68
N GLN A 157 -9.87 14.38 14.51
CA GLN A 157 -10.95 15.36 14.29
C GLN A 157 -12.26 14.70 13.84
N THR A 158 -12.19 13.68 12.98
CA THR A 158 -13.37 13.09 12.33
C THR A 158 -13.87 11.83 13.03
N CYS A 159 -13.02 11.15 13.82
CA CYS A 159 -13.28 9.81 14.36
C CYS A 159 -13.73 8.81 13.28
N HIS A 160 -13.24 8.95 12.05
CA HIS A 160 -13.56 8.02 10.97
C HIS A 160 -13.10 6.60 11.32
N GLU A 161 -13.97 5.62 11.15
CA GLU A 161 -13.66 4.21 11.35
C GLU A 161 -13.86 3.44 10.05
N PHE A 162 -12.95 2.49 9.79
CA PHE A 162 -13.02 1.61 8.64
C PHE A 162 -13.95 0.43 8.93
N GLU A 163 -14.99 0.27 8.12
CA GLU A 163 -15.92 -0.86 8.22
C GLU A 163 -15.57 -1.95 7.22
N VAL A 164 -15.07 -3.09 7.70
CA VAL A 164 -14.93 -4.29 6.87
C VAL A 164 -16.26 -5.04 6.91
N SER A 165 -17.13 -4.77 5.94
CA SER A 165 -18.40 -5.50 5.82
C SER A 165 -18.12 -6.96 5.45
N VAL A 166 -18.46 -7.90 6.33
CA VAL A 166 -18.36 -9.33 6.07
C VAL A 166 -19.53 -9.74 5.18
N VAL A 167 -19.46 -9.37 3.90
CA VAL A 167 -20.40 -9.86 2.89
C VAL A 167 -19.91 -11.23 2.45
N GLU A 168 -20.75 -12.27 2.51
CA GLU A 168 -20.37 -13.64 2.10
C GLU A 168 -19.81 -13.71 0.67
N GLU A 169 -20.25 -12.77 -0.19
CA GLU A 169 -19.84 -12.65 -1.59
C GLU A 169 -18.76 -11.58 -1.83
N ALA A 170 -18.14 -11.04 -0.78
CA ALA A 170 -17.02 -10.10 -0.94
C ALA A 170 -15.87 -10.77 -1.71
N THR A 171 -15.22 -10.00 -2.58
CA THR A 171 -14.02 -10.41 -3.30
C THR A 171 -12.97 -9.34 -3.18
N VAL A 172 -11.71 -9.73 -3.00
CA VAL A 172 -10.58 -8.82 -3.00
C VAL A 172 -9.57 -9.28 -4.05
N HIS A 173 -9.13 -8.36 -4.91
CA HIS A 173 -8.38 -8.69 -6.14
C HIS A 173 -9.05 -9.78 -7.02
N GLY A 174 -10.39 -9.88 -6.96
CA GLY A 174 -11.17 -10.90 -7.66
C GLY A 174 -11.14 -12.30 -7.04
N LEU A 175 -10.58 -12.46 -5.83
CA LEU A 175 -10.55 -13.72 -5.08
C LEU A 175 -11.62 -13.70 -3.98
N SER A 176 -12.37 -14.78 -3.83
CA SER A 176 -13.19 -15.00 -2.64
C SER A 176 -12.31 -15.37 -1.44
N ARG A 177 -12.86 -15.37 -0.21
CA ARG A 177 -12.14 -15.87 0.98
C ARG A 177 -11.56 -17.25 0.77
N ARG A 178 -12.35 -18.14 0.21
CA ARG A 178 -11.94 -19.51 -0.08
C ARG A 178 -10.80 -19.54 -1.10
N ASP A 179 -10.85 -18.69 -2.13
CA ASP A 179 -9.78 -18.63 -3.13
C ASP A 179 -8.49 -18.10 -2.51
N VAL A 180 -8.55 -17.05 -1.67
CA VAL A 180 -7.38 -16.56 -0.91
C VAL A 180 -6.76 -17.68 -0.08
N GLU A 181 -7.56 -18.38 0.73
CA GLU A 181 -7.07 -19.49 1.54
C GLU A 181 -6.41 -20.59 0.70
N GLN A 182 -7.09 -21.07 -0.36
CA GLN A 182 -6.60 -22.19 -1.16
C GLN A 182 -5.38 -21.85 -2.01
N GLU A 183 -5.39 -20.67 -2.63
CA GLU A 183 -4.35 -20.27 -3.55
C GLU A 183 -3.07 -19.86 -2.83
N PHE A 184 -3.16 -19.10 -1.73
CA PHE A 184 -1.99 -18.75 -0.94
C PHE A 184 -1.46 -19.95 -0.15
N LEU A 185 -2.30 -20.90 0.30
CA LEU A 185 -1.82 -22.16 0.86
C LEU A 185 -0.92 -22.92 -0.12
N ARG A 186 -1.29 -22.96 -1.41
CA ARG A 186 -0.46 -23.59 -2.45
C ARG A 186 0.87 -22.87 -2.62
N ILE A 187 0.86 -21.53 -2.57
CA ILE A 187 2.06 -20.69 -2.68
C ILE A 187 3.00 -20.93 -1.49
N PHE A 188 2.48 -20.91 -0.26
CA PHE A 188 3.31 -21.09 0.94
C PHE A 188 3.86 -22.50 1.06
N ARG A 189 3.08 -23.54 0.74
CA ARG A 189 3.59 -24.92 0.68
C ARG A 189 4.67 -25.12 -0.37
N TYR A 190 4.61 -24.37 -1.48
CA TYR A 190 5.69 -24.39 -2.47
C TYR A 190 6.96 -23.71 -1.96
N ALA A 191 6.83 -22.67 -1.11
CA ALA A 191 7.96 -22.01 -0.48
C ALA A 191 8.54 -22.81 0.71
N ASP A 192 7.71 -23.55 1.44
CA ASP A 192 8.08 -24.39 2.59
C ASP A 192 8.60 -25.75 2.10
N GLU A 193 9.79 -25.76 1.49
CA GLU A 193 10.44 -26.97 0.98
C GLU A 193 10.67 -28.05 2.06
N ALA A 194 10.71 -27.63 3.33
CA ALA A 194 10.93 -28.50 4.48
C ALA A 194 9.62 -29.06 5.09
N GLU A 195 8.46 -28.67 4.58
CA GLU A 195 7.12 -29.07 5.07
C GLU A 195 6.94 -28.85 6.59
N THR A 196 7.45 -27.73 7.08
CA THR A 196 7.43 -27.40 8.52
C THR A 196 6.12 -26.78 8.98
N GLY A 197 5.33 -26.21 8.07
CA GLY A 197 4.21 -25.33 8.40
C GLY A 197 4.64 -23.91 8.77
N LEU A 198 5.95 -23.62 8.74
CA LEU A 198 6.55 -22.36 9.15
C LEU A 198 7.36 -21.77 8.01
N LEU A 199 7.32 -20.44 7.85
CA LEU A 199 8.19 -19.72 6.92
C LEU A 199 8.93 -18.61 7.65
N PRO A 200 10.26 -18.50 7.51
CA PRO A 200 10.99 -17.29 7.89
C PRO A 200 10.34 -16.05 7.26
N MET A 201 10.29 -14.93 7.99
CA MET A 201 9.55 -13.74 7.55
C MET A 201 9.95 -13.22 6.16
N ASP A 202 11.23 -13.33 5.79
CA ASP A 202 11.73 -12.95 4.47
C ASP A 202 11.22 -13.88 3.36
N GLN A 203 11.12 -15.19 3.63
CA GLN A 203 10.53 -16.16 2.70
C GLN A 203 9.03 -15.98 2.57
N TYR A 204 8.33 -15.76 3.68
CA TYR A 204 6.90 -15.45 3.71
C TYR A 204 6.60 -14.20 2.87
N TYR A 205 7.31 -13.09 3.13
CA TYR A 205 7.13 -11.84 2.37
C TYR A 205 7.47 -12.02 0.88
N LYS A 206 8.57 -12.73 0.57
CA LYS A 206 8.94 -13.02 -0.81
C LYS A 206 7.89 -13.88 -1.52
N ALA A 207 7.26 -14.83 -0.83
CA ALA A 207 6.18 -15.65 -1.40
C ALA A 207 4.95 -14.79 -1.72
N LEU A 208 4.60 -13.84 -0.84
CA LEU A 208 3.53 -12.87 -1.10
C LEU A 208 3.85 -11.95 -2.29
N ALA A 209 5.04 -11.34 -2.30
CA ALA A 209 5.44 -10.38 -3.32
C ALA A 209 5.58 -11.00 -4.73
N ASN A 210 5.84 -12.30 -4.81
CA ASN A 210 5.93 -13.04 -6.07
C ASN A 210 4.65 -13.83 -6.41
N ALA A 211 3.58 -13.67 -5.63
CA ALA A 211 2.32 -14.32 -5.92
C ALA A 211 1.78 -13.85 -7.28
N PRO A 212 1.11 -14.71 -8.07
CA PRO A 212 0.50 -14.34 -9.34
C PRO A 212 -0.82 -13.55 -9.15
N TYR A 213 -0.91 -12.83 -8.03
CA TYR A 213 -2.02 -11.96 -7.66
C TYR A 213 -1.43 -10.57 -7.49
N HIS A 214 -2.05 -9.56 -8.11
CA HIS A 214 -1.54 -8.19 -8.13
C HIS A 214 -1.78 -7.50 -6.77
N LEU A 215 -1.17 -8.05 -5.71
CA LEU A 215 -1.14 -7.42 -4.39
C LEU A 215 -0.41 -6.09 -4.52
N THR A 216 -1.06 -5.04 -4.04
CA THR A 216 -0.47 -3.71 -3.97
C THR A 216 0.60 -3.65 -2.89
N HIS A 217 1.45 -2.63 -2.92
CA HIS A 217 2.41 -2.38 -1.84
C HIS A 217 1.69 -2.23 -0.49
N ARG A 218 0.48 -1.66 -0.49
CA ARG A 218 -0.34 -1.50 0.71
C ARG A 218 -0.79 -2.84 1.28
N ASP A 219 -1.22 -3.76 0.42
CA ASP A 219 -1.60 -5.13 0.81
C ASP A 219 -0.42 -5.85 1.47
N LEU A 220 0.72 -5.84 0.78
CA LEU A 220 1.95 -6.48 1.28
C LEU A 220 2.38 -5.87 2.62
N ARG A 221 2.28 -4.55 2.78
CA ARG A 221 2.66 -3.87 4.02
C ARG A 221 1.70 -4.20 5.17
N LEU A 222 0.40 -4.20 4.91
CA LEU A 222 -0.61 -4.54 5.91
C LEU A 222 -0.41 -5.98 6.39
N LEU A 223 -0.27 -6.92 5.46
CA LEU A 223 0.04 -8.31 5.77
C LEU A 223 1.34 -8.41 6.57
N PHE A 224 2.42 -7.74 6.14
CA PHE A 224 3.70 -7.75 6.86
C PHE A 224 3.59 -7.28 8.32
N ILE A 225 2.81 -6.22 8.57
CA ILE A 225 2.60 -5.64 9.91
C ILE A 225 1.76 -6.58 10.78
N GLU A 226 0.69 -7.15 10.23
CA GLU A 226 -0.26 -7.95 11.00
C GLU A 226 0.13 -9.42 11.16
N THR A 227 1.07 -9.91 10.35
CA THR A 227 1.52 -11.30 10.40
C THR A 227 2.10 -11.62 11.76
N ALA A 228 1.51 -12.62 12.43
CA ALA A 228 2.00 -13.11 13.71
C ALA A 228 3.31 -13.89 13.50
N ARG A 229 4.29 -13.67 14.38
CA ARG A 229 5.62 -14.29 14.30
C ARG A 229 5.93 -15.00 15.61
N ASN A 230 6.60 -16.15 15.54
CA ASN A 230 7.11 -16.86 16.72
C ASN A 230 8.39 -16.19 17.27
N ALA A 231 9.03 -16.81 18.27
CA ALA A 231 10.24 -16.27 18.88
C ALA A 231 11.45 -16.26 17.92
N GLU A 232 11.41 -17.10 16.90
CA GLU A 232 12.41 -17.27 15.85
C GLU A 232 12.16 -16.40 14.61
N ASN A 233 11.15 -15.51 14.66
CA ASN A 233 10.73 -14.65 13.54
C ASN A 233 10.22 -15.44 12.31
N GLU A 234 9.56 -16.56 12.56
CA GLU A 234 8.89 -17.41 11.58
C GLU A 234 7.36 -17.27 11.68
N VAL A 235 6.68 -17.51 10.56
CA VAL A 235 5.24 -17.36 10.37
C VAL A 235 4.61 -18.73 10.22
N ASP A 236 3.63 -19.05 11.07
CA ASP A 236 2.69 -20.15 10.83
C ASP A 236 1.72 -19.71 9.73
N TYR A 237 2.01 -20.13 8.50
CA TYR A 237 1.27 -19.65 7.35
C TYR A 237 -0.14 -20.23 7.29
N GLU A 238 -0.41 -21.41 7.86
CA GLU A 238 -1.77 -21.97 7.90
C GLU A 238 -2.64 -21.17 8.89
N ALA A 239 -2.09 -20.79 10.04
CA ALA A 239 -2.78 -19.92 10.99
C ALA A 239 -3.00 -18.50 10.43
N GLU A 240 -2.03 -17.97 9.68
CA GLU A 240 -2.09 -16.65 9.08
C GLU A 240 -3.16 -16.52 7.98
N LEU A 241 -3.38 -17.58 7.18
CA LEU A 241 -4.38 -17.59 6.11
C LEU A 241 -5.80 -17.29 6.60
N ALA A 242 -6.14 -17.66 7.84
CA ALA A 242 -7.45 -17.39 8.43
C ALA A 242 -7.78 -15.89 8.53
N TYR A 243 -6.76 -15.02 8.57
CA TYR A 243 -6.90 -13.56 8.70
C TYR A 243 -6.61 -12.82 7.41
N MET A 244 -5.96 -13.47 6.45
CA MET A 244 -5.44 -12.84 5.23
C MET A 244 -6.52 -12.14 4.41
N PHE A 245 -7.68 -12.77 4.22
CA PHE A 245 -8.76 -12.19 3.44
C PHE A 245 -9.33 -10.91 4.07
N ASP A 246 -9.53 -10.89 5.39
CA ASP A 246 -10.04 -9.72 6.10
C ASP A 246 -9.04 -8.56 6.07
N ARG A 247 -7.75 -8.88 6.13
CA ARG A 247 -6.63 -7.94 6.01
C ARG A 247 -6.56 -7.30 4.62
N LEU A 248 -6.75 -8.10 3.57
CA LEU A 248 -6.82 -7.60 2.20
C LEU A 248 -8.06 -6.73 1.96
N LEU A 249 -9.24 -7.13 2.48
CA LEU A 249 -10.43 -6.27 2.43
C LEU A 249 -10.23 -4.94 3.16
N LEU A 250 -9.54 -4.95 4.30
CA LEU A 250 -9.20 -3.73 5.01
C LEU A 250 -8.27 -2.82 4.19
N ALA A 251 -7.27 -3.39 3.50
CA ALA A 251 -6.41 -2.62 2.60
C ALA A 251 -7.19 -2.01 1.42
N GLU A 252 -8.18 -2.74 0.88
CA GLU A 252 -9.10 -2.21 -0.13
C GLU A 252 -9.94 -1.05 0.40
N GLN A 253 -10.47 -1.14 1.64
CA GLN A 253 -11.15 0.00 2.29
C GLN A 253 -10.23 1.21 2.42
N PHE A 254 -8.96 1.00 2.74
CA PHE A 254 -8.00 2.10 2.80
C PHE A 254 -7.74 2.75 1.44
N PHE A 255 -7.69 1.94 0.38
CA PHE A 255 -7.55 2.45 -0.98
C PHE A 255 -8.77 3.28 -1.41
N LEU A 256 -9.98 2.79 -1.15
CA LEU A 256 -11.23 3.53 -1.44
C LEU A 256 -11.29 4.85 -0.66
N PHE A 257 -10.89 4.84 0.60
CA PHE A 257 -10.83 6.04 1.42
C PHE A 257 -9.86 7.10 0.85
N ASP A 258 -8.72 6.69 0.31
CA ASP A 258 -7.77 7.61 -0.34
C ASP A 258 -8.32 8.17 -1.67
N GLU A 259 -9.18 7.44 -2.38
CA GLU A 259 -9.82 7.92 -3.61
C GLU A 259 -10.95 8.93 -3.35
N ASP A 260 -11.62 8.82 -2.20
CA ASP A 260 -12.74 9.70 -1.81
C ASP A 260 -12.26 11.01 -1.14
N ALA A 261 -11.01 11.08 -0.67
CA ALA A 261 -10.41 12.22 0.06
C ALA A 261 -9.80 13.30 -0.86
#